data_AF-A0A328BBV1-F1
#
_entry.id   AF-A0A328BBV1-F1
#
_cell.length_a   1.000
_cell.length_b   1.000
_cell.length_c   1.000
_cell.angle_alpha   90.00
_cell.angle_beta   90.00
_cell.angle_gamma   90.00
#
_symmetry.space_group_name_H-M   'P 1'
#
loop_
_entity.id
_entity.type
_entity.pdbx_description
1 polymer ?
#
loop_
_entity_poly.entity_id
_entity_poly.type
_entity_poly.pdbx_seq_one_letter_code
_entity_poly.pdbx_strand_id
1 'polypeptide(L)'
;MQTQNPLLDEIAKLTTAAMGLAQAAGDEAKAAMRSQADRVAAELDLVRREDHEALKAEVAALRAEIEALKAVKKPARPAKQA
;
A
#
# COMPACT_ATOMS: atom_id res chain seq x y z
N MET A 1 -33.17 -6.27 -51.82
CA MET A 1 -33.48 -5.30 -50.75
C MET A 1 -33.34 -6.05 -49.44
N GLN A 2 -32.22 -5.85 -48.71
CA GLN A 2 -31.95 -6.58 -47.46
C GLN A 2 -33.02 -6.25 -46.43
N THR A 3 -33.66 -7.28 -45.89
CA THR A 3 -34.60 -7.20 -44.78
C THR A 3 -33.81 -6.91 -43.50
N GLN A 4 -33.48 -5.64 -43.27
CA GLN A 4 -32.94 -5.20 -41.98
C GLN A 4 -34.09 -5.19 -40.99
N ASN A 5 -34.08 -6.12 -40.04
CA ASN A 5 -35.11 -6.23 -39.02
C ASN A 5 -34.94 -5.07 -38.02
N PRO A 6 -35.86 -4.07 -37.97
CA PRO A 6 -35.66 -2.81 -37.24
C PRO A 6 -35.42 -2.99 -35.75
N LEU A 7 -35.97 -4.05 -35.14
CA LEU A 7 -35.78 -4.38 -33.73
C LEU A 7 -34.32 -4.71 -33.38
N LEU A 8 -33.60 -5.39 -34.29
CA LEU A 8 -32.20 -5.75 -34.05
C LEU A 8 -31.27 -4.54 -34.15
N ASP A 9 -31.61 -3.57 -35.00
CA ASP A 9 -30.85 -2.33 -35.18
C ASP A 9 -30.96 -1.40 -33.95
N GLU A 10 -32.14 -1.32 -33.34
CA GLU A 10 -32.35 -0.58 -32.09
C GLU A 10 -31.60 -1.21 -30.91
N ILE A 11 -31.58 -2.55 -30.80
CA ILE A 11 -30.81 -3.26 -29.77
C ILE A 11 -29.31 -3.05 -29.98
N ALA A 12 -28.83 -3.07 -31.24
CA ALA A 12 -27.43 -2.81 -31.54
C ALA A 12 -27.03 -1.39 -31.11
N LYS A 13 -27.83 -0.37 -31.45
CA LYS A 13 -27.62 1.02 -31.04
C LYS A 13 -27.63 1.19 -29.52
N LEU A 14 -28.59 0.55 -28.83
CA LEU A 14 -28.66 0.55 -27.38
C LEU A 14 -27.41 -0.08 -26.76
N THR A 15 -26.96 -1.20 -27.29
CA THR A 15 -25.79 -1.93 -26.79
C THR A 15 -24.51 -1.11 -27.00
N THR A 16 -24.35 -0.45 -28.13
CA THR A 16 -23.23 0.47 -28.39
C THR A 16 -23.26 1.67 -27.44
N ALA A 17 -24.43 2.27 -27.21
CA ALA A 17 -24.59 3.37 -26.26
C ALA A 17 -24.29 2.92 -24.81
N ALA A 18 -24.77 1.74 -24.42
CA ALA A 18 -24.53 1.16 -23.11
C ALA A 18 -23.05 0.81 -22.89
N MET A 19 -22.35 0.30 -23.91
CA MET A 19 -20.89 0.10 -23.85
C MET A 19 -20.15 1.43 -23.63
N GLY A 20 -20.53 2.50 -24.34
CA GLY A 20 -19.93 3.82 -24.14
C GLY A 20 -20.15 4.38 -22.74
N LEU A 21 -21.37 4.24 -22.19
CA LEU A 21 -21.68 4.63 -20.82
C LEU A 21 -20.94 3.79 -19.78
N ALA A 22 -20.86 2.47 -19.98
CA ALA A 22 -20.14 1.58 -19.07
C ALA A 22 -18.64 1.89 -19.03
N GLN A 23 -18.05 2.25 -20.17
CA GLN A 23 -16.65 2.64 -20.27
C GLN A 23 -16.38 3.97 -19.54
N ALA A 24 -17.22 4.98 -19.78
CA ALA A 24 -17.12 6.27 -19.08
C ALA A 24 -17.35 6.13 -17.56
N ALA A 25 -18.37 5.37 -17.15
CA ALA A 25 -18.64 5.10 -15.74
C ALA A 25 -17.50 4.32 -15.07
N GLY A 26 -16.84 3.41 -15.80
CA GLY A 26 -15.67 2.68 -15.33
C GLY A 26 -14.47 3.60 -15.06
N ASP A 27 -14.21 4.53 -15.98
CA ASP A 27 -13.13 5.51 -15.83
C ASP A 27 -13.40 6.47 -14.66
N GLU A 28 -14.64 6.95 -14.51
CA GLU A 28 -15.06 7.79 -13.39
C GLU A 28 -15.00 7.04 -12.06
N ALA A 29 -15.47 5.79 -12.01
CA ALA A 29 -15.39 4.96 -10.81
C ALA A 29 -13.93 4.72 -10.39
N LYS A 30 -13.03 4.49 -11.35
CA LYS A 30 -11.60 4.31 -11.08
C LYS A 30 -10.97 5.58 -10.51
N ALA A 31 -11.30 6.75 -11.06
CA ALA A 31 -10.84 8.03 -10.55
C ALA A 31 -11.38 8.30 -9.13
N ALA A 32 -12.66 8.05 -8.89
CA ALA A 32 -13.28 8.18 -7.58
C ALA A 32 -12.64 7.23 -6.55
N MET A 33 -12.42 5.97 -6.91
CA MET A 33 -11.74 4.99 -6.05
C MET A 33 -10.31 5.43 -5.72
N ARG A 34 -9.55 5.95 -6.69
CA ARG A 34 -8.20 6.49 -6.46
C ARG A 34 -8.24 7.63 -5.43
N SER A 35 -9.17 8.58 -5.62
CA SER A 35 -9.32 9.71 -4.71
C SER A 35 -9.73 9.31 -3.29
N GLN A 36 -10.58 8.28 -3.15
CA GLN A 36 -10.93 7.75 -1.84
C GLN A 36 -9.75 7.03 -1.19
N ALA A 37 -8.99 6.23 -1.96
CA ALA A 37 -7.79 5.58 -1.46
C ALA A 37 -6.75 6.58 -0.96
N ASP A 38 -6.55 7.69 -1.68
CA ASP A 38 -5.63 8.76 -1.27
C ASP A 38 -6.11 9.46 0.03
N ARG A 39 -7.41 9.68 0.18
CA ARG A 39 -8.00 10.23 1.43
C ARG A 39 -7.81 9.28 2.60
N VAL A 40 -8.14 8.00 2.42
CA VAL A 40 -7.95 6.98 3.45
C VAL A 40 -6.47 6.88 3.83
N ALA A 41 -5.56 6.88 2.87
CA ALA A 41 -4.13 6.85 3.13
C ALA A 41 -3.63 8.11 3.88
N ALA A 42 -4.26 9.27 3.67
CA ALA A 42 -3.95 10.50 4.38
C ALA A 42 -4.54 10.54 5.81
N GLU A 43 -5.69 9.88 6.02
CA GLU A 43 -6.31 9.72 7.34
C GLU A 43 -5.59 8.67 8.20
N LEU A 44 -5.02 7.66 7.56
CA LEU A 44 -4.16 6.70 8.23
C LEU A 44 -2.82 7.38 8.56
N ASP A 45 -2.42 7.32 9.83
CA ASP A 45 -1.13 7.83 10.31
C ASP A 45 0.02 6.89 9.86
N LEU A 46 0.26 6.86 8.55
CA LEU A 46 1.22 5.97 7.92
C LEU A 46 2.64 6.55 8.05
N VAL A 47 3.53 5.78 8.67
CA VAL A 47 4.94 6.11 8.71
C VAL A 47 5.56 5.92 7.33
N ARG A 48 6.35 6.91 6.89
CA ARG A 48 7.07 6.80 5.62
C ARG A 48 8.03 5.62 5.66
N ARG A 49 8.17 4.94 4.53
CA ARG A 49 9.02 3.76 4.43
C ARG A 49 10.47 4.07 4.84
N GLU A 50 10.99 5.19 4.40
CA GLU A 50 12.35 5.65 4.73
C GLU A 50 12.56 5.88 6.24
N ASP A 51 11.61 6.54 6.90
CA ASP A 51 11.67 6.81 8.35
C ASP A 51 11.60 5.50 9.13
N HIS A 52 10.76 4.57 8.69
CA HIS A 52 10.67 3.23 9.28
C HIS A 52 11.95 2.41 9.08
N GLU A 53 12.58 2.48 7.90
CA GLU A 53 13.86 1.82 7.64
C GLU A 53 15.00 2.43 8.47
N ALA A 54 15.05 3.75 8.60
CA ALA A 54 16.02 4.46 9.43
C ALA A 54 15.88 4.08 10.92
N LEU A 55 14.66 4.13 11.46
CA LEU A 55 14.37 3.73 12.85
C LEU A 55 14.75 2.27 13.10
N LYS A 56 14.48 1.37 12.14
CA LYS A 56 14.85 -0.04 12.27
C LYS A 56 16.35 -0.23 12.37
N ALA A 57 17.13 0.51 11.58
CA ALA A 57 18.59 0.47 11.63
C ALA A 57 19.12 1.00 12.97
N GLU A 58 18.57 2.11 13.46
CA GLU A 58 18.94 2.69 14.76
C GLU A 58 18.63 1.73 15.92
N VAL A 59 17.44 1.12 15.94
CA VAL A 59 17.06 0.12 16.95
C VAL A 59 17.99 -1.09 16.92
N ALA A 60 18.42 -1.53 15.74
CA ALA A 60 19.37 -2.63 15.62
C ALA A 60 20.75 -2.25 16.20
N ALA A 61 21.24 -1.04 15.90
CA ALA A 61 22.51 -0.54 16.44
C ALA A 61 22.47 -0.41 17.97
N LEU A 62 21.40 0.19 18.52
CA LEU A 62 21.22 0.32 19.97
C LEU A 62 21.15 -1.04 20.67
N ARG A 63 20.48 -2.04 20.08
CA ARG A 63 20.46 -3.39 20.63
C ARG A 63 21.84 -4.02 20.67
N ALA A 64 22.64 -3.84 19.60
CA ALA A 64 24.01 -4.34 19.57
C ALA A 64 24.88 -3.66 20.65
N GLU A 65 24.74 -2.35 20.82
CA GLU A 65 25.44 -1.60 21.86
C GLU A 65 25.05 -2.06 23.27
N ILE A 66 23.76 -2.27 23.52
CA ILE A 66 23.26 -2.78 24.80
C ILE A 66 23.87 -4.16 25.12
N GLU A 67 23.92 -5.07 24.14
CA GLU A 67 24.52 -6.39 24.35
C GLU A 67 26.03 -6.31 24.61
N ALA A 68 26.75 -5.43 23.90
CA ALA A 68 28.16 -5.17 24.16
C ALA A 68 28.39 -4.62 25.58
N LEU A 69 27.60 -3.63 26.00
CA LEU A 69 27.69 -3.06 27.34
C LEU A 69 27.34 -4.07 28.44
N LYS A 70 26.33 -4.93 28.22
CA LYS A 70 26.00 -6.02 29.15
C LYS A 70 27.13 -7.05 29.25
N ALA A 71 27.79 -7.38 28.15
CA ALA A 71 28.94 -8.28 28.15
C ALA A 71 30.11 -7.70 28.95
N VAL A 72 30.37 -6.40 28.81
CA VAL A 72 31.39 -5.67 29.59
C VAL A 72 31.01 -5.58 31.07
N LYS A 73 29.73 -5.34 31.38
CA LYS A 73 29.23 -5.19 32.76
C LYS A 73 29.20 -6.51 33.55
N LYS A 74 29.45 -7.67 32.93
CA LYS A 74 29.62 -8.95 33.60
C LYS A 74 31.10 -9.12 33.95
N PRO A 75 31.60 -8.60 35.09
CA PRO A 75 33.03 -8.63 35.34
C PRO A 75 33.42 -10.07 35.69
N ALA A 76 34.58 -10.50 35.19
CA ALA A 76 35.26 -11.69 35.68
C ALA A 76 35.36 -11.60 37.20
N ARG A 77 34.75 -12.58 37.89
CA ARG A 77 34.90 -12.78 39.34
C ARG A 77 36.41 -12.71 39.64
N PRO A 78 36.91 -11.85 40.53
CA PRO A 78 38.32 -11.86 40.86
C PRO A 78 38.61 -13.25 41.46
N ALA A 79 39.35 -14.06 40.72
CA ALA A 79 39.97 -15.25 41.28
C ALA A 79 40.90 -14.73 42.38
N LYS A 80 40.46 -14.85 43.63
CA LYS A 80 41.33 -14.66 44.78
C LYS A 80 42.46 -15.68 44.64
N GLN A 81 43.60 -15.17 44.21
CA GLN A 81 44.91 -15.79 44.32
C GLN A 81 45.32 -15.78 45.79
N ALA A 82 45.91 -16.90 46.23
CA ALA A 82 46.65 -17.14 47.46
C ALA A 82 45.89 -17.06 48.80
#